data_AF-A0A8C9NRV4-F1
#
_entry.id   AF-A0A8C9NRV4-F1
#
_cell.length_a   1.000
_cell.length_b   1.000
_cell.length_c   1.000
_cell.angle_alpha   90.00
_cell.angle_beta   90.00
_cell.angle_gamma   90.00
#
_symmetry.space_group_name_H-M   'P 1'
#
loop_
_entity.id
_entity.type
_entity.pdbx_description
1 polymer ?
#
loop_
_entity_poly.entity_id
_entity_poly.type
_entity_poly.pdbx_seq_one_letter_code
_entity_poly.pdbx_strand_id
1 'polypeptide(L)'
;MAFAGLTADARIVINRARVECQSHRLTVEDPVTVEYITRYIASLKQRYTQSNGRRPFGISALIVGFDFDGTPRLYQTDPSGTYHAWKANAIGRGAKSVREFLEKNYTDEAIETDDLTIKLVIKALLEVVQSGGKNIELAVMRREQPLKVRLLFASLPLSLFLILSLLICLNLISHFCTDKYFSLFFVAKECCCVCSRYLVSDKQQFFPWQN
;
A
#
# COMPACT_ATOMS: atom_id res chain seq x y z
N MET A 1 4.33 -4.14 -1.03
CA MET A 1 5.23 -3.02 -0.66
C MET A 1 4.39 -1.76 -0.52
N ALA A 2 4.55 -1.02 0.57
CA ALA A 2 4.04 0.33 0.77
C ALA A 2 5.22 1.31 0.94
N PHE A 3 5.09 2.58 0.58
CA PHE A 3 6.17 3.59 0.49
C PHE A 3 5.54 4.99 0.46
N ALA A 4 6.16 6.11 0.82
CA ALA A 4 5.73 7.55 0.69
C ALA A 4 7.00 8.34 0.39
N GLY A 5 6.92 9.64 0.67
CA GLY A 5 7.79 10.61 0.12
C GLY A 5 7.41 10.69 -1.33
N LEU A 6 8.43 10.72 -2.17
CA LEU A 6 8.26 11.06 -3.56
C LEU A 6 7.71 9.87 -4.35
N THR A 7 6.48 10.02 -4.85
CA THR A 7 5.79 8.99 -5.63
C THR A 7 6.52 8.64 -6.92
N ALA A 8 7.18 9.62 -7.54
CA ALA A 8 8.01 9.43 -8.72
C ALA A 8 9.20 8.49 -8.43
N ASP A 9 9.90 8.71 -7.32
CA ASP A 9 11.04 7.89 -6.89
C ASP A 9 10.61 6.45 -6.58
N ALA A 10 9.48 6.30 -5.92
CA ALA A 10 8.94 4.99 -5.58
C ALA A 10 8.64 4.13 -6.79
N ARG A 11 8.11 4.70 -7.87
CA ARG A 11 7.86 3.96 -9.11
C ARG A 11 9.15 3.36 -9.67
N ILE A 12 10.26 4.09 -9.60
CA ILE A 12 11.56 3.62 -10.06
C ILE A 12 12.02 2.43 -9.21
N VAL A 13 11.96 2.56 -7.88
CA VAL A 13 12.37 1.49 -6.95
C VAL A 13 11.49 0.24 -7.11
N ILE A 14 10.17 0.40 -7.20
CA ILE A 14 9.22 -0.72 -7.41
C ILE A 14 9.52 -1.44 -8.72
N ASN A 15 9.76 -0.70 -9.80
CA ASN A 15 10.05 -1.32 -11.10
C ASN A 15 11.40 -2.06 -11.09
N ARG A 16 12.42 -1.50 -10.44
CA ARG A 16 13.72 -2.20 -10.26
C ARG A 16 13.56 -3.47 -9.42
N ALA A 17 12.82 -3.39 -8.31
CA ALA A 17 12.53 -4.54 -7.47
C ALA A 17 11.78 -5.65 -8.24
N ARG A 18 10.79 -5.29 -9.06
CA ARG A 18 10.06 -6.26 -9.91
C ARG A 18 10.97 -6.98 -10.89
N VAL A 19 11.88 -6.26 -11.54
CA VAL A 19 12.88 -6.85 -12.44
C VAL A 19 13.80 -7.80 -11.68
N GLU A 20 14.27 -7.39 -10.49
CA GLU A 20 15.11 -8.24 -9.65
C GLU A 20 14.40 -9.53 -9.23
N CYS A 21 13.13 -9.45 -8.84
CA CYS A 21 12.32 -10.63 -8.51
C CYS A 21 12.28 -11.64 -9.67
N GLN A 22 12.14 -11.17 -10.90
CA GLN A 22 12.15 -12.07 -12.08
C GLN A 22 13.56 -12.60 -12.36
N SER A 23 14.59 -11.76 -12.23
CA SER A 23 15.98 -12.17 -12.44
C SER A 23 16.41 -13.25 -11.46
N HIS A 24 16.07 -13.09 -10.19
CA HIS A 24 16.34 -14.09 -9.15
C HIS A 24 15.63 -15.40 -9.48
N ARG A 25 14.33 -15.34 -9.84
CA ARG A 25 13.56 -16.52 -10.22
C ARG A 25 14.14 -17.24 -11.44
N LEU A 26 14.74 -16.52 -12.38
CA LEU A 26 15.39 -17.14 -13.55
C LEU A 26 16.73 -17.80 -13.20
N THR A 27 17.44 -17.29 -12.20
CA THR A 27 18.80 -17.75 -11.87
C THR A 27 18.80 -18.84 -10.81
N VAL A 28 17.95 -18.71 -9.80
CA VAL A 28 17.88 -19.57 -8.61
C VAL A 28 16.68 -20.52 -8.69
N GLU A 29 15.79 -20.36 -9.69
CA GLU A 29 14.54 -21.11 -9.90
C GLU A 29 13.49 -20.98 -8.77
N ASP A 30 13.86 -20.40 -7.63
CA ASP A 30 13.00 -20.15 -6.48
C ASP A 30 12.47 -18.70 -6.41
N PRO A 31 11.28 -18.49 -5.79
CA PRO A 31 10.79 -17.14 -5.49
C PRO A 31 11.71 -16.43 -4.49
N VAL A 32 11.76 -15.10 -4.58
CA VAL A 32 12.58 -14.29 -3.67
C VAL A 32 12.07 -14.37 -2.23
N THR A 33 12.99 -14.44 -1.27
CA THR A 33 12.67 -14.19 0.14
C THR A 33 12.43 -12.70 0.38
N VAL A 34 11.63 -12.39 1.39
CA VAL A 34 11.29 -10.99 1.72
C VAL A 34 12.54 -10.23 2.16
N GLU A 35 13.45 -10.90 2.86
CA GLU A 35 14.72 -10.31 3.26
C GLU A 35 15.62 -10.00 2.06
N TYR A 36 15.74 -10.93 1.10
CA TYR A 36 16.59 -10.75 -0.08
C TYR A 36 16.18 -9.50 -0.87
N ILE A 37 14.90 -9.37 -1.20
CA ILE A 37 14.42 -8.21 -1.96
C ILE A 37 14.55 -6.91 -1.17
N THR A 38 14.40 -6.97 0.16
CA THR A 38 14.63 -5.82 1.05
C THR A 38 16.08 -5.37 1.00
N ARG A 39 17.03 -6.31 1.09
CA ARG A 39 18.48 -6.04 1.02
C ARG A 39 18.87 -5.45 -0.34
N TYR A 40 18.29 -5.95 -1.43
CA TYR A 40 18.49 -5.40 -2.76
C TYR A 40 18.00 -3.95 -2.86
N ILE A 41 16.80 -3.65 -2.34
CA ILE A 41 16.25 -2.29 -2.36
C ILE A 41 17.11 -1.36 -1.48
N ALA A 42 17.56 -1.83 -0.31
CA ALA A 42 18.44 -1.10 0.57
C ALA A 42 19.78 -0.75 -0.10
N SER A 43 20.43 -1.72 -0.76
CA SER A 43 21.68 -1.49 -1.50
C SER A 43 21.46 -0.58 -2.73
N LEU A 44 20.31 -0.67 -3.40
CA LEU A 44 19.95 0.26 -4.46
C LEU A 44 19.85 1.69 -3.92
N LYS A 45 19.20 1.90 -2.78
CA LYS A 45 19.11 3.23 -2.15
C LYS A 45 20.47 3.77 -1.73
N GLN A 46 21.28 2.91 -1.10
CA GLN A 46 22.63 3.26 -0.64
C GLN A 46 23.57 3.63 -1.81
N ARG A 47 23.51 2.91 -2.94
CA ARG A 47 24.34 3.25 -4.10
C ARG A 47 24.06 4.66 -4.63
N TYR A 48 22.82 5.14 -4.52
CA TYR A 48 22.44 6.50 -4.93
C TYR A 48 22.90 7.58 -3.94
N THR A 49 23.25 7.23 -2.69
CA THR A 49 23.86 8.18 -1.75
C THR A 49 25.38 8.30 -1.96
N GLN A 50 26.03 7.23 -2.42
CA GLN A 50 27.49 7.20 -2.64
C GLN A 50 27.93 7.51 -4.07
N SER A 51 26.99 7.62 -5.02
CA SER A 51 27.29 7.97 -6.41
C SER A 51 27.33 9.48 -6.61
N ASN A 52 28.43 9.99 -7.17
CA ASN A 52 28.54 11.40 -7.56
C ASN A 52 27.46 11.80 -8.58
N GLY A 53 26.92 13.02 -8.44
CA GLY A 53 25.94 13.58 -9.37
C GLY A 53 24.53 12.97 -9.27
N ARG A 54 24.25 12.15 -8.25
CA ARG A 54 22.91 11.59 -7.99
C ARG A 54 22.38 12.06 -6.65
N ARG A 55 21.06 12.24 -6.58
CA ARG A 55 20.35 12.51 -5.33
C ARG A 55 19.87 11.20 -4.70
N PRO A 56 19.81 11.11 -3.37
CA PRO A 56 19.21 9.96 -2.69
C PRO A 56 17.71 9.86 -3.00
N PHE A 57 17.17 8.65 -2.90
CA PHE A 57 15.74 8.43 -3.02
C PHE A 57 15.01 9.02 -1.82
N GLY A 58 13.96 9.78 -2.07
CA GLY A 58 13.18 10.43 -1.01
C GLY A 58 12.11 9.53 -0.39
N ILE A 59 12.34 8.21 -0.28
CA ILE A 59 11.31 7.24 0.14
C ILE A 59 11.84 6.30 1.23
N SER A 60 11.01 6.00 2.21
CA SER A 60 11.10 4.76 2.97
C SER A 60 10.19 3.71 2.31
N ALA A 61 10.25 2.46 2.76
CA ALA A 61 9.27 1.48 2.30
C ALA A 61 9.04 0.42 3.35
N LEU A 62 7.79 -0.03 3.46
CA LEU A 62 7.45 -1.30 4.09
C LEU A 62 7.37 -2.40 3.04
N ILE A 63 8.09 -3.47 3.31
CA ILE A 63 8.09 -4.67 2.52
C ILE A 63 7.52 -5.77 3.41
N VAL A 64 6.42 -6.34 2.95
CA VAL A 64 5.71 -7.42 3.64
C VAL A 64 5.58 -8.59 2.70
N GLY A 65 5.63 -9.79 3.26
CA GLY A 65 5.42 -11.02 2.53
C GLY A 65 5.54 -12.23 3.44
N PHE A 66 5.48 -13.39 2.81
CA PHE A 66 5.71 -14.68 3.44
C PHE A 66 6.95 -15.30 2.80
N ASP A 67 7.86 -15.81 3.62
CA ASP A 67 8.96 -16.64 3.14
C ASP A 67 8.46 -18.08 2.84
N PHE A 68 9.34 -18.95 2.35
CA PHE A 68 9.02 -20.34 2.02
C PHE A 68 8.45 -21.12 3.22
N ASP A 69 8.95 -20.83 4.42
CA ASP A 69 8.47 -21.41 5.69
C ASP A 69 7.04 -20.98 6.05
N GLY A 70 6.48 -20.00 5.33
CA GLY A 70 5.19 -19.40 5.62
C GLY A 70 5.20 -18.41 6.80
N THR A 71 6.39 -18.07 7.30
CA THR A 71 6.54 -17.06 8.36
C THR A 71 6.28 -15.67 7.77
N PRO A 72 5.38 -14.86 8.36
CA PRO A 72 5.17 -13.49 7.93
C PRO A 72 6.40 -12.64 8.27
N ARG A 73 6.86 -11.86 7.31
CA ARG A 73 7.96 -10.90 7.50
C ARG A 73 7.50 -9.49 7.16
N LEU A 74 7.94 -8.55 7.98
CA LEU A 74 7.77 -7.12 7.79
C LEU A 74 9.13 -6.44 7.93
N TYR A 75 9.55 -5.77 6.86
CA TYR A 75 10.78 -5.00 6.81
C TYR A 75 10.49 -3.54 6.49
N GLN A 76 11.28 -2.64 7.06
CA GLN A 76 11.37 -1.25 6.59
C GLN A 76 12.70 -1.05 5.90
N THR A 77 12.69 -0.25 4.84
CA THR A 77 13.91 0.35 4.26
C THR A 77 13.86 1.86 4.40
N ASP A 78 15.00 2.46 4.67
CA ASP A 78 15.19 3.91 4.77
C ASP A 78 16.00 4.47 3.61
N PRO A 79 15.91 5.78 3.33
CA PRO A 79 16.65 6.42 2.24
C PRO A 79 18.18 6.37 2.41
N SER A 80 18.66 6.15 3.63
CA SER A 80 20.06 5.85 3.96
C SER A 80 20.55 4.50 3.40
N GLY A 81 19.63 3.61 3.01
CA GLY A 81 19.94 2.25 2.62
C GLY A 81 20.09 1.28 3.81
N THR A 82 19.61 1.66 4.99
CA THR A 82 19.44 0.73 6.12
C THR A 82 18.10 0.01 6.02
N TYR A 83 18.05 -1.22 6.52
CA TYR A 83 16.81 -1.98 6.64
C TYR A 83 16.74 -2.73 7.97
N HIS A 84 15.53 -2.86 8.50
CA HIS A 84 15.26 -3.55 9.76
C HIS A 84 13.98 -4.37 9.66
N ALA A 85 13.97 -5.52 10.34
CA ALA A 85 12.76 -6.31 10.55
C ALA A 85 11.97 -5.71 11.72
N TRP A 86 10.65 -5.71 11.63
CA TRP A 86 9.77 -5.22 12.69
C TRP A 86 8.56 -6.15 12.85
N LYS A 87 7.96 -6.14 14.04
CA LYS A 87 6.69 -6.86 14.29
C LYS A 87 5.49 -6.06 13.79
N ALA A 88 5.46 -4.78 14.12
CA ALA A 88 4.49 -3.81 13.64
C ALA A 88 5.22 -2.50 13.36
N ASN A 89 4.81 -1.80 12.31
CA ASN A 89 5.50 -0.61 11.85
C ASN A 89 4.48 0.36 11.28
N ALA A 90 4.49 1.62 11.72
CA ALA A 90 3.55 2.62 11.25
C ALA A 90 4.23 3.71 10.49
N ILE A 91 3.79 3.82 9.25
CA ILE A 91 4.49 4.61 8.30
C ILE A 91 3.74 5.96 8.02
N GLY A 92 4.29 7.17 8.33
CA GLY A 92 4.07 8.40 7.54
C GLY A 92 4.23 9.71 8.28
N ARG A 93 3.43 10.69 7.85
CA ARG A 93 3.05 11.81 8.71
C ARG A 93 2.30 11.23 9.91
N GLY A 94 2.66 11.65 11.12
CA GLY A 94 2.02 11.14 12.33
C GLY A 94 2.46 9.74 12.74
N ALA A 95 3.48 9.17 12.10
CA ALA A 95 3.95 7.84 12.47
C ALA A 95 4.40 7.72 13.93
N LYS A 96 4.91 8.80 14.55
CA LYS A 96 5.32 8.78 15.97
C LYS A 96 4.15 8.42 16.89
N SER A 97 2.99 9.03 16.71
CA SER A 97 1.81 8.75 17.54
C SER A 97 1.23 7.36 17.24
N VAL A 98 1.16 6.95 15.97
CA VAL A 98 0.70 5.59 15.61
C VAL A 98 1.62 4.53 16.20
N ARG A 99 2.91 4.82 16.26
CA ARG A 99 3.89 3.95 16.88
C ARG A 99 3.68 3.81 18.38
N GLU A 100 3.56 4.91 19.09
CA GLU A 100 3.24 4.89 20.53
C GLU A 100 1.92 4.15 20.82
N PHE A 101 0.95 4.22 19.90
CA PHE A 101 -0.28 3.43 19.97
C PHE A 101 -0.01 1.93 19.76
N LEU A 102 0.77 1.55 18.74
CA LEU A 102 1.09 0.15 18.47
C LEU A 102 1.91 -0.49 19.61
N GLU A 103 2.83 0.22 20.24
CA GLU A 103 3.58 -0.29 21.41
C GLU A 103 2.66 -0.72 22.55
N LYS A 104 1.57 0.01 22.77
CA LYS A 104 0.64 -0.25 23.88
C LYS A 104 -0.40 -1.31 23.54
N ASN A 105 -0.78 -1.44 22.27
CA ASN A 105 -1.92 -2.25 21.84
C ASN A 105 -1.52 -3.53 21.08
N TYR A 106 -0.24 -3.70 20.76
CA TYR A 106 0.26 -4.92 20.12
C TYR A 106 0.52 -6.00 21.18
N THR A 107 -0.52 -6.78 21.48
CA THR A 107 -0.47 -7.96 22.35
C THR A 107 -0.75 -9.23 21.56
N ASP A 108 -0.34 -10.40 22.07
CA ASP A 108 -0.57 -11.69 21.41
C ASP A 108 -2.07 -11.98 21.21
N GLU A 109 -2.92 -11.53 22.14
CA GLU A 109 -4.39 -11.60 22.05
C GLU A 109 -4.94 -10.72 20.90
N ALA A 110 -4.32 -9.58 20.63
CA ALA A 110 -4.77 -8.65 19.60
C ALA A 110 -4.48 -9.17 18.17
N ILE A 111 -3.57 -10.13 18.03
CA ILE A 111 -3.13 -10.71 16.74
C ILE A 111 -3.63 -12.14 16.52
N GLU A 112 -4.34 -12.74 17.48
CA GLU A 112 -4.78 -14.13 17.44
C GLU A 112 -5.66 -14.43 16.22
N THR A 113 -6.49 -13.46 15.81
CA THR A 113 -7.37 -13.60 14.64
C THR A 113 -7.13 -12.51 13.60
N ASP A 114 -7.35 -12.86 12.34
CA ASP A 114 -7.26 -11.94 11.20
C ASP A 114 -8.13 -10.68 11.40
N ASP A 115 -9.36 -10.85 11.90
CA ASP A 115 -10.30 -9.75 12.08
C ASP A 115 -9.89 -8.80 13.21
N LEU A 116 -9.30 -9.33 14.29
CA LEU A 116 -8.74 -8.51 15.37
C LEU A 116 -7.52 -7.73 14.88
N THR A 117 -6.65 -8.36 14.09
CA THR A 117 -5.49 -7.71 13.49
C THR A 117 -5.91 -6.55 12.58
N ILE A 118 -6.92 -6.75 11.73
CA ILE A 118 -7.46 -5.70 10.87
C ILE A 118 -8.07 -4.57 11.70
N LYS A 119 -8.82 -4.89 12.77
CA LYS A 119 -9.39 -3.89 13.68
C LYS A 119 -8.30 -3.08 14.38
N LEU A 120 -7.20 -3.71 14.80
CA LEU A 120 -6.06 -3.03 15.42
C LEU A 120 -5.44 -2.02 14.45
N VAL A 121 -5.22 -2.40 13.20
CA VAL A 121 -4.68 -1.50 12.17
C VAL A 121 -5.62 -0.32 11.91
N ILE A 122 -6.92 -0.56 11.84
CA ILE A 122 -7.91 0.52 11.65
C ILE A 122 -7.89 1.48 12.84
N LYS A 123 -7.87 0.98 14.09
CA LYS A 123 -7.77 1.81 15.29
C LYS A 123 -6.50 2.66 15.27
N ALA A 124 -5.36 2.06 14.93
CA ALA A 124 -4.08 2.75 14.85
C ALA A 124 -4.09 3.89 13.81
N LEU A 125 -4.76 3.68 12.67
CA LEU A 125 -4.88 4.73 11.63
C LEU A 125 -5.87 5.83 12.02
N LEU A 126 -6.93 5.51 12.77
CA LEU A 126 -7.93 6.49 13.21
C LEU A 126 -7.34 7.55 14.17
N GLU A 127 -6.27 7.24 14.91
CA GLU A 127 -5.55 8.20 15.76
C GLU A 127 -4.99 9.41 14.99
N VAL A 128 -4.69 9.25 13.70
CA VAL A 128 -4.08 10.31 12.87
C VAL A 128 -5.05 10.90 11.85
N VAL A 129 -6.10 10.16 11.47
CA VAL A 129 -7.03 10.59 10.41
C VAL A 129 -8.09 11.54 10.97
N GLN A 130 -8.00 12.81 10.59
CA GLN A 130 -8.90 13.88 11.05
C GLN A 130 -10.35 13.79 10.52
N SER A 131 -10.61 13.03 9.45
CA SER A 131 -11.91 13.04 8.73
C SER A 131 -12.71 11.73 8.83
N GLY A 132 -12.37 10.83 9.76
CA GLY A 132 -12.98 9.51 9.86
C GLY A 132 -12.67 8.59 8.67
N GLY A 133 -13.17 7.34 8.71
CA GLY A 133 -12.72 6.19 7.89
C GLY A 133 -12.81 6.29 6.36
N LYS A 134 -13.24 7.42 5.79
CA LYS A 134 -13.39 7.61 4.32
C LYS A 134 -12.06 7.63 3.56
N ASN A 135 -10.95 7.89 4.24
CA ASN A 135 -9.62 8.02 3.63
C ASN A 135 -8.68 6.84 3.95
N ILE A 136 -9.22 5.73 4.44
CA ILE A 136 -8.42 4.56 4.84
C ILE A 136 -8.53 3.46 3.78
N GLU A 137 -7.40 3.16 3.14
CA GLU A 137 -7.24 2.00 2.25
C GLU A 137 -6.47 0.91 2.99
N LEU A 138 -6.98 -0.33 2.95
CA LEU A 138 -6.36 -1.46 3.64
C LEU A 138 -6.17 -2.62 2.66
N ALA A 139 -4.99 -3.24 2.68
CA ALA A 139 -4.69 -4.43 1.89
C ALA A 139 -4.25 -5.56 2.80
N VAL A 140 -4.84 -6.74 2.64
CA VAL A 140 -4.53 -7.93 3.42
C VAL A 140 -3.84 -8.96 2.52
N MET A 141 -2.71 -9.48 2.99
CA MET A 141 -2.02 -10.61 2.39
C MET A 141 -2.12 -11.79 3.34
N ARG A 142 -2.58 -12.93 2.83
CA ARG A 142 -2.62 -14.21 3.56
C ARG A 142 -1.69 -15.20 2.86
N ARG A 143 -1.25 -16.22 3.59
CA ARG A 143 -0.46 -17.32 3.03
C ARG A 143 -1.23 -17.93 1.85
N GLU A 144 -0.50 -18.16 0.75
CA GLU A 144 -1.00 -18.83 -0.48
C GLU A 144 -2.24 -18.15 -1.12
N GLN A 145 -2.57 -16.92 -0.73
CA GLN A 145 -3.67 -16.15 -1.31
C GLN A 145 -3.14 -14.91 -2.02
N PRO A 146 -3.76 -14.50 -3.14
CA PRO A 146 -3.44 -13.23 -3.77
C PRO A 146 -3.84 -12.07 -2.84
N LEU A 147 -3.13 -10.94 -2.98
CA LEU A 147 -3.38 -9.72 -2.21
C LEU A 147 -4.84 -9.26 -2.39
N LYS A 148 -5.58 -9.12 -1.28
CA LYS A 148 -6.95 -8.58 -1.28
C LYS A 148 -6.92 -7.13 -0.80
N VAL A 149 -7.26 -6.21 -1.69
CA VAL A 149 -7.42 -4.79 -1.34
C VAL A 149 -8.87 -4.56 -0.90
N ARG A 150 -9.07 -4.12 0.35
CA ARG A 150 -10.36 -3.80 0.92
C ARG A 150 -10.46 -2.28 1.08
N LEU A 151 -11.28 -1.66 0.23
CA LEU A 151 -11.67 -0.27 0.45
C LEU A 151 -12.76 -0.27 1.53
N LEU A 152 -12.55 0.49 2.62
CA LEU A 152 -13.58 0.70 3.65
C LEU A 152 -14.62 1.71 3.15
N PHE A 153 -15.24 1.43 2.01
CA PHE A 153 -16.53 2.05 1.72
C PHE A 153 -17.54 1.41 2.66
N ALA A 154 -17.98 2.23 3.61
CA ALA A 154 -19.13 1.96 4.44
C ALA A 154 -20.23 1.32 3.59
N SER A 155 -20.77 0.23 4.11
CA SER A 155 -22.09 -0.30 3.80
C SER A 155 -23.09 0.85 3.61
N LEU A 156 -23.30 1.27 2.36
CA LEU A 156 -24.57 1.89 1.99
C LEU A 156 -25.57 0.74 1.97
N PRO A 157 -26.67 0.82 2.75
CA PRO A 157 -27.69 -0.22 2.70
C PRO A 157 -28.22 -0.29 1.27
N LEU A 158 -28.34 -1.52 0.74
CA LEU A 158 -28.91 -1.80 -0.59
C LEU A 158 -30.32 -1.19 -0.79
N SER A 159 -30.95 -0.66 0.26
CA SER A 159 -32.27 -0.03 0.22
C SER A 159 -32.33 1.30 -0.54
N LEU A 160 -31.22 2.01 -0.77
CA LEU A 160 -31.26 3.28 -1.53
C LEU A 160 -31.09 3.13 -3.05
N PHE A 161 -30.64 1.98 -3.54
CA PHE A 161 -30.49 1.76 -4.99
C PHE A 161 -31.84 1.58 -5.72
N LEU A 162 -32.85 1.04 -5.03
CA LEU A 162 -34.19 0.85 -5.60
C LEU A 162 -34.99 2.16 -5.74
N ILE A 163 -34.72 3.15 -4.90
CA ILE A 163 -35.50 4.40 -4.92
C ILE A 163 -35.04 5.31 -6.07
N LEU A 164 -33.77 5.25 -6.46
CA LEU A 164 -33.24 6.06 -7.57
C LEU A 164 -33.53 5.44 -8.95
N SER A 165 -33.63 4.11 -9.06
CA SER A 165 -34.02 3.46 -10.33
C SER A 165 -35.47 3.73 -10.73
N LEU A 166 -36.37 3.91 -9.76
CA LEU A 166 -37.78 4.24 -10.01
C LEU A 166 -37.98 5.70 -10.45
N LEU A 167 -37.12 6.63 -10.03
CA LEU A 167 -37.24 8.05 -10.41
C LEU A 167 -36.70 8.35 -11.82
N ILE A 168 -35.74 7.56 -12.32
CA ILE A 168 -35.16 7.74 -13.66
C ILE A 168 -36.06 7.12 -14.75
N CYS A 169 -36.86 6.11 -14.43
CA CYS A 169 -37.79 5.49 -15.38
C CYS A 169 -39.05 6.32 -15.69
N LEU A 170 -39.43 7.30 -14.86
CA LEU A 170 -40.64 8.10 -15.11
C LEU A 170 -40.43 9.40 -15.90
N ASN A 171 -39.19 9.82 -16.18
CA ASN A 171 -38.93 11.16 -16.73
C ASN A 171 -38.10 11.23 -18.02
N LEU A 172 -37.96 10.14 -18.78
CA LEU A 172 -37.41 10.18 -20.14
C LEU A 172 -38.19 9.28 -21.11
N ILE A 173 -39.43 9.67 -21.40
CA ILE A 173 -40.10 9.32 -22.66
C ILE A 173 -40.51 10.63 -23.32
N SER A 174 -39.55 11.31 -23.96
CA SER A 174 -39.76 12.27 -25.06
C SER A 174 -38.49 13.07 -25.30
N HIS A 175 -37.61 12.58 -26.16
CA HIS A 175 -36.99 13.35 -27.26
C HIS A 175 -35.83 12.58 -27.90
N PHE A 176 -35.99 12.31 -29.21
CA PHE A 176 -34.96 12.29 -30.27
C PHE A 176 -33.69 11.43 -30.05
N CYS A 177 -33.51 10.30 -30.74
CA CYS A 177 -33.28 10.10 -32.18
C CYS A 177 -31.92 10.68 -32.68
N THR A 178 -31.09 9.74 -33.17
CA THR A 178 -29.97 9.82 -34.11
C THR A 178 -28.62 10.44 -33.71
N ASP A 179 -27.62 9.56 -33.87
CA ASP A 179 -26.23 9.78 -34.29
C ASP A 179 -25.19 10.43 -33.35
N LYS A 180 -24.34 9.53 -32.84
CA LYS A 180 -22.87 9.51 -32.94
C LYS A 180 -22.11 10.85 -32.86
N TYR A 181 -21.16 10.84 -31.92
CA TYR A 181 -20.05 11.79 -31.68
C TYR A 181 -20.45 13.11 -31.02
N PHE A 182 -20.32 13.15 -29.69
CA PHE A 182 -20.11 14.40 -28.95
C PHE A 182 -18.97 14.23 -27.95
N SER A 183 -17.84 14.83 -28.28
CA SER A 183 -16.73 15.18 -27.41
C SER A 183 -17.14 16.33 -26.49
N LEU A 184 -17.03 16.14 -25.17
CA LEU A 184 -16.85 17.25 -24.23
C LEU A 184 -15.67 16.91 -23.33
N PHE A 185 -14.59 17.67 -23.53
CA PHE A 185 -13.32 17.64 -22.84
C PHE A 185 -13.09 19.03 -22.21
N PHE A 186 -12.26 19.08 -21.16
CA PHE A 186 -11.78 20.22 -20.34
C PHE A 186 -12.44 20.37 -18.95
N VAL A 187 -11.73 20.47 -17.82
CA VAL A 187 -10.28 20.45 -17.47
C VAL A 187 -10.19 20.33 -15.93
N ALA A 188 -9.19 19.78 -15.22
CA ALA A 188 -7.84 19.26 -15.45
C ALA A 188 -7.57 18.18 -14.37
N LYS A 189 -6.72 17.16 -14.52
CA LYS A 189 -5.50 17.02 -15.33
C LYS A 189 -5.27 15.53 -15.65
N GLU A 190 -5.03 15.24 -16.93
CA GLU A 190 -4.66 13.96 -17.56
C GLU A 190 -3.27 13.48 -17.10
N CYS A 191 -2.91 12.18 -17.03
CA CYS A 191 -2.83 11.21 -18.13
C CYS A 191 -3.26 9.77 -17.74
N CYS A 192 -4.12 9.21 -18.60
CA CYS A 192 -4.34 7.78 -18.93
C CYS A 192 -3.03 7.10 -19.41
N CYS A 193 -2.86 5.78 -19.49
CA CYS A 193 -3.66 4.59 -19.18
C CYS A 193 -2.68 3.41 -19.20
N VAL A 194 -2.52 2.67 -18.10
CA VAL A 194 -2.40 1.20 -18.09
C VAL A 194 -3.01 0.73 -16.78
N CYS A 195 -3.90 -0.26 -16.91
CA CYS A 195 -4.69 -0.89 -15.87
C CYS A 195 -3.93 -1.19 -14.57
N SER A 196 -4.71 -1.16 -13.49
CA SER A 196 -4.38 -1.51 -12.10
C SER A 196 -3.58 -0.45 -11.32
N ARG A 197 -4.27 0.68 -11.16
CA ARG A 197 -4.38 1.53 -9.95
C ARG A 197 -3.87 0.83 -8.67
N TYR A 198 -2.96 1.46 -7.90
CA TYR A 198 -3.20 1.93 -6.52
C TYR A 198 -1.92 2.46 -5.80
N LEU A 199 -2.19 3.48 -4.98
CA LEU A 199 -1.41 4.47 -4.19
C LEU A 199 -0.33 3.86 -3.25
N VAL A 200 0.87 4.45 -2.99
CA VAL A 200 1.27 5.70 -2.28
C VAL A 200 0.96 5.75 -0.76
N SER A 201 1.92 5.46 0.13
CA SER A 201 2.50 6.28 1.26
C SER A 201 3.17 5.52 2.50
N ASP A 202 4.46 5.86 2.82
CA ASP A 202 5.60 5.77 3.82
C ASP A 202 5.12 6.15 5.19
N LYS A 203 5.87 6.23 6.31
CA LYS A 203 7.24 6.05 6.90
C LYS A 203 7.28 5.64 8.42
N GLN A 204 7.80 4.48 8.92
CA GLN A 204 8.36 4.22 10.32
C GLN A 204 8.03 3.04 11.31
N GLN A 205 9.14 2.46 11.83
CA GLN A 205 9.66 2.04 13.17
C GLN A 205 9.03 1.02 14.18
N PHE A 206 9.74 -0.09 14.55
CA PHE A 206 9.88 -0.74 15.90
C PHE A 206 10.81 -1.98 16.12
N PHE A 207 11.99 -1.73 16.73
CA PHE A 207 13.32 -2.42 16.84
C PHE A 207 13.69 -3.76 16.12
N PRO A 208 14.93 -3.90 15.58
CA PRO A 208 15.42 -5.15 15.00
C PRO A 208 15.59 -6.24 16.08
N TRP A 209 15.46 -7.51 15.69
CA TRP A 209 15.81 -8.66 16.53
C TRP A 209 17.22 -8.49 17.10
N GLN A 210 17.32 -8.23 18.41
CA GLN A 210 18.52 -8.58 19.17
C GLN A 210 18.36 -10.03 19.64
N ASN A 211 19.36 -10.85 19.33
CA ASN A 211 19.67 -12.05 20.13
C ASN A 211 20.05 -11.63 21.55
#